data_AF-A0A8I0G1V1-F1
#
_entry.id   AF-A0A8I0G1V1-F1
#
_cell.length_a   1.000
_cell.length_b   1.000
_cell.length_c   1.000
_cell.angle_alpha   90.00
_cell.angle_beta   90.00
_cell.angle_gamma   90.00
#
_symmetry.space_group_name_H-M   'P 1'
#
loop_
_entity.id
_entity.type
_entity.pdbx_description
1 polymer ?
#
loop_
_entity_poly.entity_id
_entity_poly.type
_entity_poly.pdbx_seq_one_letter_code
_entity_poly.pdbx_strand_id
1 'polypeptide(L)'
;MVRNPERRVRLADAAVRVLARQGSRGLTHRAIDDEAGVPKGTASNYFSSREEIIDAILARIGERLTPDPAVHAELARRSPGVDLFTDYLRDIVHRLTSDPDSTIALFELRLEATRRPHVAAALAEWRRGGLAADVEFNASMGLPGDAADIALFHYAIDGLVLDRLTVPLDEQADVDALVATLVRRILGD
;
A
#
# COMPACT_ATOMS: atom_id res chain seq x y z
N MET A 1 12.13 -25.51 -12.06
CA MET A 1 11.30 -24.41 -11.53
C MET A 1 9.92 -24.96 -11.18
N VAL A 2 9.59 -25.07 -9.89
CA VAL A 2 8.27 -25.56 -9.47
C VAL A 2 7.25 -24.46 -9.73
N ARG A 3 6.47 -24.66 -10.78
CA ARG A 3 5.59 -23.70 -11.44
C ARG A 3 4.20 -23.73 -10.80
N ASN A 4 4.11 -23.45 -9.50
CA ASN A 4 2.83 -23.32 -8.79
C ASN A 4 2.61 -21.85 -8.39
N PRO A 5 1.78 -21.10 -9.15
CA PRO A 5 1.47 -19.69 -8.86
C PRO A 5 0.86 -19.47 -7.48
N GLU A 6 -0.08 -20.32 -7.04
CA GLU A 6 -0.72 -20.21 -5.72
C GLU A 6 0.31 -20.33 -4.59
N ARG A 7 1.31 -21.19 -4.76
CA ARG A 7 2.39 -21.32 -3.78
C ARG A 7 3.27 -20.07 -3.75
N ARG A 8 3.58 -19.47 -4.91
CA ARG A 8 4.30 -18.19 -4.97
C ARG A 8 3.53 -17.09 -4.24
N VAL A 9 2.22 -17.00 -4.44
CA VAL A 9 1.35 -16.04 -3.75
C VAL A 9 1.37 -16.26 -2.24
N ARG A 10 1.20 -17.50 -1.77
CA ARG A 10 1.25 -17.81 -0.32
C ARG A 10 2.59 -17.45 0.33
N LEU A 11 3.70 -17.65 -0.39
CA LEU A 11 5.03 -17.25 0.08
C LEU A 11 5.19 -15.73 0.09
N ALA A 12 4.63 -15.01 -0.89
CA ALA A 12 4.62 -13.55 -0.90
C ALA A 12 3.77 -12.98 0.24
N ASP A 13 2.60 -13.57 0.51
CA ASP A 13 1.76 -13.24 1.68
C ASP A 13 2.53 -13.43 2.99
N ALA A 14 3.26 -14.54 3.13
CA ALA A 14 4.12 -14.78 4.29
C ALA A 14 5.26 -13.76 4.37
N ALA A 15 5.87 -13.40 3.24
CA ALA A 15 6.93 -12.40 3.19
C ALA A 15 6.45 -11.00 3.63
N VAL A 16 5.22 -10.59 3.23
CA VAL A 16 4.57 -9.35 3.72
C VAL A 16 4.44 -9.39 5.24
N ARG A 17 3.90 -10.49 5.81
CA ARG A 17 3.72 -10.62 7.27
C ARG A 17 5.04 -10.65 8.04
N VAL A 18 6.05 -11.35 7.52
CA VAL A 18 7.40 -11.37 8.11
C VAL A 18 7.98 -9.96 8.11
N LEU A 19 7.88 -9.24 7.00
CA LEU A 19 8.41 -7.88 6.90
C LEU A 19 7.69 -6.93 7.86
N ALA A 20 6.35 -7.00 7.93
CA ALA A 20 5.56 -6.16 8.83
C ALA A 20 5.89 -6.40 10.32
N ARG A 21 6.09 -7.66 10.73
CA ARG A 21 6.27 -8.02 12.14
C ARG A 21 7.71 -8.01 12.63
N GLN A 22 8.65 -8.32 11.74
CA GLN A 22 10.07 -8.54 12.08
C GLN A 22 11.01 -7.52 11.41
N GLY A 23 10.46 -6.65 10.58
CA GLY A 23 11.20 -5.65 9.82
C GLY A 23 12.14 -6.24 8.78
N SER A 24 12.86 -5.36 8.09
CA SER A 24 13.80 -5.73 7.02
C SER A 24 14.84 -6.78 7.46
N ARG A 25 15.31 -6.74 8.71
CA ARG A 25 16.31 -7.70 9.22
C ARG A 25 15.76 -9.12 9.38
N GLY A 26 14.48 -9.27 9.75
CA GLY A 26 13.83 -10.58 9.91
C GLY A 26 13.47 -11.25 8.58
N LEU A 27 13.42 -10.48 7.48
CA LEU A 27 13.06 -10.98 6.16
C LEU A 27 14.14 -11.92 5.57
N THR A 28 13.95 -13.21 5.83
CA THR A 28 14.81 -14.31 5.36
C THR A 28 13.96 -15.44 4.77
N HIS A 29 14.52 -16.24 3.87
CA HIS A 29 13.81 -17.41 3.30
C HIS A 29 13.29 -18.36 4.37
N ARG A 30 14.07 -18.58 5.43
CA ARG A 30 13.66 -19.41 6.56
C ARG A 30 12.45 -18.83 7.28
N ALA A 31 12.47 -17.53 7.60
CA ALA A 31 11.34 -16.87 8.25
C ALA A 31 10.08 -16.93 7.37
N ILE A 32 10.22 -16.81 6.05
CA ILE A 32 9.12 -16.96 5.09
C ILE A 32 8.59 -18.40 5.07
N ASP A 33 9.46 -19.41 5.05
CA ASP A 33 9.07 -20.82 5.12
C ASP A 33 8.28 -21.12 6.40
N ASP A 34 8.81 -20.64 7.54
CA ASP A 34 8.21 -20.82 8.86
C ASP A 34 6.84 -20.12 8.94
N GLU A 35 6.71 -18.86 8.48
CA GLU A 35 5.45 -18.10 8.43
C GLU A 35 4.43 -18.68 7.43
N ALA A 36 4.89 -19.29 6.34
CA ALA A 36 4.02 -19.94 5.35
C ALA A 36 3.61 -21.36 5.74
N GLY A 37 4.19 -21.94 6.80
CA GLY A 37 3.93 -23.33 7.22
C GLY A 37 4.37 -24.36 6.17
N VAL A 38 5.46 -24.10 5.45
CA VAL A 38 5.97 -24.97 4.38
C VAL A 38 7.33 -25.59 4.74
N PRO A 39 7.79 -26.66 4.06
CA PRO A 39 9.10 -27.23 4.31
C PRO A 39 10.23 -26.21 4.09
N LYS A 40 11.28 -26.30 4.91
CA LYS A 40 12.48 -25.45 4.78
C LYS A 40 13.09 -25.55 3.39
N GLY A 41 13.50 -24.40 2.85
CA GLY A 41 14.04 -24.26 1.50
C GLY A 41 12.97 -24.08 0.42
N THR A 42 11.68 -24.03 0.77
CA THR A 42 10.62 -23.79 -0.22
C THR A 42 10.74 -22.37 -0.77
N ALA A 43 10.85 -21.36 0.08
CA ALA A 43 10.98 -19.96 -0.31
C ALA A 43 12.20 -19.73 -1.20
N SER A 44 13.35 -20.35 -0.90
CA SER A 44 14.57 -20.21 -1.71
C SER A 44 14.44 -20.85 -3.09
N ASN A 45 13.54 -21.82 -3.27
CA ASN A 45 13.23 -22.38 -4.58
C ASN A 45 12.33 -21.47 -5.43
N TYR A 46 11.65 -20.49 -4.82
CA TYR A 46 10.73 -19.55 -5.50
C TYR A 46 11.31 -18.16 -5.67
N PHE A 47 12.15 -17.72 -4.73
CA PHE A 47 12.81 -16.43 -4.73
C PHE A 47 14.31 -16.66 -4.61
N SER A 48 15.05 -16.48 -5.70
CA SER A 48 16.48 -16.79 -5.73
C SER A 48 17.33 -15.76 -4.98
N SER A 49 16.80 -14.55 -4.81
CA SER A 49 17.48 -13.41 -4.22
C SER A 49 16.57 -12.62 -3.29
N ARG A 50 17.17 -11.71 -2.52
CA ARG A 50 16.42 -10.74 -1.71
C ARG A 50 15.62 -9.77 -2.59
N GLU A 51 16.15 -9.42 -3.76
CA GLU A 51 15.46 -8.55 -4.74
C GLU A 51 14.17 -9.21 -5.21
N GLU A 52 14.19 -10.49 -5.57
CA GLU A 52 12.98 -11.22 -5.96
C GLU A 52 11.93 -11.32 -4.84
N ILE A 53 12.36 -11.37 -3.56
CA ILE A 53 11.43 -11.29 -2.43
C ILE A 53 10.79 -9.90 -2.36
N ILE A 54 11.56 -8.84 -2.54
CA ILE A 54 11.07 -7.46 -2.46
C ILE A 54 10.09 -7.16 -3.60
N ASP A 55 10.41 -7.59 -4.83
CA ASP A 55 9.50 -7.45 -5.97
C ASP A 55 8.19 -8.22 -5.73
N ALA A 56 8.29 -9.44 -5.17
CA ALA A 56 7.11 -10.21 -4.81
C ALA A 56 6.27 -9.55 -3.70
N ILE A 57 6.91 -8.92 -2.72
CA ILE A 57 6.23 -8.15 -1.66
C ILE A 57 5.51 -6.94 -2.27
N LEU A 58 6.19 -6.12 -3.08
CA LEU A 58 5.59 -4.93 -3.69
C LEU A 58 4.40 -5.27 -4.59
N ALA A 59 4.54 -6.29 -5.44
CA ALA A 59 3.43 -6.80 -6.25
C ALA A 59 2.27 -7.26 -5.36
N ARG A 60 2.57 -8.01 -4.28
CA ARG A 60 1.55 -8.52 -3.38
C ARG A 60 0.84 -7.43 -2.58
N ILE A 61 1.56 -6.40 -2.14
CA ILE A 61 0.99 -5.21 -1.50
C ILE A 61 0.01 -4.52 -2.46
N GLY A 62 0.39 -4.33 -3.73
CA GLY A 62 -0.50 -3.76 -4.74
C GLY A 62 -1.79 -4.56 -4.93
N GLU A 63 -1.69 -5.89 -4.98
CA GLU A 63 -2.87 -6.78 -5.07
C GLU A 63 -3.75 -6.70 -3.82
N ARG A 64 -3.15 -6.71 -2.62
CA ARG A 64 -3.89 -6.70 -1.34
C ARG A 64 -4.56 -5.36 -1.06
N LEU A 65 -3.97 -4.27 -1.54
CA LEU A 65 -4.48 -2.92 -1.44
C LEU A 65 -5.21 -2.47 -2.71
N THR A 66 -5.61 -3.41 -3.57
CA THR A 66 -6.49 -3.09 -4.69
C THR A 66 -7.87 -2.71 -4.14
N PRO A 67 -8.52 -1.65 -4.68
CA PRO A 67 -9.84 -1.27 -4.23
C PRO A 67 -10.89 -2.35 -4.47
N ASP A 68 -11.91 -2.42 -3.61
CA ASP A 68 -13.02 -3.34 -3.81
C ASP A 68 -13.80 -2.91 -5.08
N PRO A 69 -13.91 -3.79 -6.10
CA PRO A 69 -14.63 -3.48 -7.34
C PRO A 69 -16.09 -3.07 -7.11
N ALA A 70 -16.75 -3.60 -6.09
CA ALA A 70 -18.15 -3.27 -5.78
C ALA A 70 -18.27 -1.84 -5.22
N VAL A 71 -17.39 -1.46 -4.29
CA VAL A 71 -17.33 -0.10 -3.74
C VAL A 71 -16.99 0.90 -4.84
N HIS A 72 -15.98 0.59 -5.66
CA HIS A 72 -15.59 1.43 -6.79
C HIS A 72 -16.70 1.59 -7.82
N ALA A 73 -17.41 0.51 -8.17
CA ALA A 73 -18.53 0.56 -9.11
C ALA A 73 -19.71 1.39 -8.56
N GLU A 74 -19.95 1.35 -7.25
CA GLU A 74 -20.96 2.19 -6.62
C GLU A 74 -20.59 3.67 -6.69
N LEU A 75 -19.38 4.03 -6.31
CA LEU A 75 -18.87 5.40 -6.35
C LEU A 75 -18.86 5.96 -7.77
N ALA A 76 -18.47 5.16 -8.76
CA ALA A 76 -18.41 5.58 -10.17
C ALA A 76 -19.77 5.96 -10.78
N ARG A 77 -20.90 5.62 -10.13
CA ARG A 77 -22.25 6.04 -10.59
C ARG A 77 -22.64 7.44 -10.13
N ARG A 78 -21.87 8.05 -9.23
CA ARG A 78 -22.17 9.37 -8.65
C ARG A 78 -21.59 10.48 -9.52
N SER A 79 -22.17 11.67 -9.43
CA SER A 79 -21.64 12.85 -10.11
C SER A 79 -20.26 13.23 -9.53
N PRO A 80 -19.27 13.54 -10.38
CA PRO A 80 -17.97 14.01 -9.93
C PRO A 80 -18.08 15.30 -9.11
N GLY A 81 -17.28 15.39 -8.06
CA GLY A 81 -17.26 16.53 -7.15
C GLY A 81 -16.48 16.23 -5.87
N VAL A 82 -16.34 17.23 -5.01
CA VAL A 82 -15.56 17.17 -3.76
C VAL A 82 -16.07 16.07 -2.83
N ASP A 83 -17.39 15.87 -2.75
CA ASP A 83 -17.98 14.81 -1.93
C ASP A 83 -17.61 13.41 -2.43
N LEU A 84 -17.65 13.19 -3.75
CA LEU A 84 -17.25 11.90 -4.33
C LEU A 84 -15.76 11.64 -4.12
N PHE A 85 -14.92 12.66 -4.32
CA PHE A 85 -13.48 12.57 -4.05
C PHE A 85 -13.22 12.24 -2.56
N THR A 86 -13.97 12.87 -1.65
CA THR A 86 -13.90 12.58 -0.21
C THR A 86 -14.19 11.11 0.09
N ASP A 87 -15.21 10.54 -0.55
CA ASP A 87 -15.55 9.13 -0.31
C ASP A 87 -14.53 8.16 -0.92
N TYR A 88 -13.90 8.49 -2.05
CA TYR A 88 -12.74 7.73 -2.55
C TYR A 88 -11.56 7.77 -1.58
N LEU A 89 -11.25 8.94 -1.01
CA LEU A 89 -10.18 9.10 -0.02
C LEU A 89 -10.47 8.34 1.28
N ARG A 90 -11.73 8.32 1.74
CA ARG A 90 -12.16 7.50 2.89
C ARG A 90 -11.98 6.01 2.61
N ASP A 91 -12.39 5.53 1.44
CA ASP A 91 -12.16 4.14 1.05
C ASP A 91 -10.66 3.79 1.03
N ILE A 92 -9.82 4.66 0.46
CA ILE A 92 -8.35 4.48 0.46
C ILE A 92 -7.82 4.36 1.90
N VAL A 93 -8.19 5.27 2.79
CA VAL A 93 -7.75 5.25 4.20
C VAL A 93 -8.25 4.01 4.92
N HIS A 94 -9.52 3.65 4.74
CA HIS A 94 -10.09 2.44 5.31
C HIS A 94 -9.31 1.20 4.85
N ARG A 95 -9.04 1.05 3.55
CA ARG A 95 -8.32 -0.12 3.02
C ARG A 95 -6.90 -0.19 3.56
N LEU A 96 -6.18 0.92 3.57
CA LEU A 96 -4.80 0.99 4.09
C LEU A 96 -4.73 0.64 5.58
N THR A 97 -5.73 1.05 6.38
CA THR A 97 -5.78 0.77 7.81
C THR A 97 -6.33 -0.63 8.14
N SER A 98 -7.13 -1.23 7.26
CA SER A 98 -7.70 -2.57 7.43
C SER A 98 -6.75 -3.71 7.04
N ASP A 99 -5.67 -3.42 6.30
CA ASP A 99 -4.55 -4.34 6.11
C ASP A 99 -3.23 -3.77 6.66
N PRO A 100 -3.06 -3.73 8.01
CA PRO A 100 -1.85 -3.22 8.63
C PRO A 100 -0.58 -3.92 8.19
N ASP A 101 -0.63 -5.23 7.90
CA ASP A 101 0.55 -5.99 7.49
C ASP A 101 1.10 -5.45 6.16
N SER A 102 0.25 -5.19 5.16
CA SER A 102 0.68 -4.60 3.88
C SER A 102 1.23 -3.20 4.06
N THR A 103 0.54 -2.36 4.84
CA THR A 103 0.90 -0.95 4.97
C THR A 103 2.17 -0.76 5.81
N ILE A 104 2.32 -1.50 6.91
CA ILE A 104 3.55 -1.49 7.72
C ILE A 104 4.72 -2.06 6.91
N ALA A 105 4.53 -3.13 6.13
CA ALA A 105 5.56 -3.66 5.25
C ALA A 105 6.02 -2.61 4.22
N LEU A 106 5.11 -1.81 3.67
CA LEU A 106 5.45 -0.71 2.77
C LEU A 106 6.29 0.37 3.49
N PHE A 107 5.95 0.73 4.74
CA PHE A 107 6.75 1.66 5.53
C PHE A 107 8.15 1.10 5.85
N GLU A 108 8.26 -0.18 6.19
CA GLU A 108 9.55 -0.87 6.37
C GLU A 108 10.42 -0.80 5.10
N LEU A 109 9.85 -1.04 3.91
CA LEU A 109 10.57 -0.90 2.64
C LEU A 109 11.01 0.55 2.38
N ARG A 110 10.16 1.55 2.68
CA ARG A 110 10.51 2.97 2.55
C ARG A 110 11.69 3.35 3.43
N LEU A 111 11.70 2.87 4.67
CA LEU A 111 12.81 3.11 5.58
C LEU A 111 14.07 2.40 5.11
N GLU A 112 13.97 1.14 4.65
CA GLU A 112 15.12 0.38 4.13
C GLU A 112 15.71 0.97 2.84
N ALA A 113 14.87 1.56 1.98
CA ALA A 113 15.31 2.22 0.75
C ALA A 113 16.36 3.31 1.00
N THR A 114 16.37 3.94 2.18
CA THR A 114 17.41 4.92 2.57
C THR A 114 18.82 4.32 2.68
N ARG A 115 18.92 2.98 2.80
CA ARG A 115 20.17 2.23 3.02
C ARG A 115 20.51 1.26 1.89
N ARG A 116 19.54 0.91 1.04
CA ARG A 116 19.68 -0.11 -0.01
C ARG A 116 19.23 0.43 -1.37
N PRO A 117 20.18 0.75 -2.27
CA PRO A 117 19.85 1.33 -3.57
C PRO A 117 18.89 0.51 -4.44
N HIS A 118 18.99 -0.82 -4.42
CA HIS A 118 18.08 -1.68 -5.19
C HIS A 118 16.63 -1.60 -4.67
N VAL A 119 16.44 -1.52 -3.35
CA VAL A 119 15.10 -1.32 -2.74
C VAL A 119 14.54 0.04 -3.12
N ALA A 120 15.38 1.08 -3.10
CA ALA A 120 15.00 2.40 -3.53
C ALA A 120 14.55 2.42 -5.00
N ALA A 121 15.24 1.71 -5.88
CA ALA A 121 14.89 1.64 -7.31
C ALA A 121 13.51 0.98 -7.52
N ALA A 122 13.30 -0.22 -6.97
CA ALA A 122 12.04 -0.95 -7.10
C ALA A 122 10.85 -0.16 -6.51
N LEU A 123 11.06 0.43 -5.32
CA LEU A 123 10.03 1.23 -4.66
C LEU A 123 9.75 2.55 -5.42
N ALA A 124 10.78 3.20 -5.97
CA ALA A 124 10.59 4.43 -6.74
C ALA A 124 9.81 4.19 -8.03
N GLU A 125 10.02 3.05 -8.70
CA GLU A 125 9.21 2.66 -9.85
C GLU A 125 7.76 2.43 -9.44
N TRP A 126 7.52 1.60 -8.41
CA TRP A 126 6.18 1.31 -7.91
C TRP A 126 5.42 2.57 -7.48
N ARG A 127 6.05 3.47 -6.71
CA ARG A 127 5.42 4.72 -6.24
C ARG A 127 5.11 5.71 -7.36
N ARG A 128 6.03 5.86 -8.33
CA ARG A 128 5.80 6.76 -9.48
C ARG A 128 4.67 6.23 -10.38
N GLY A 129 4.63 4.91 -10.59
CA GLY A 129 3.52 4.27 -11.30
C GLY A 129 2.17 4.47 -10.60
N GLY A 130 2.13 4.28 -9.28
CA GLY A 130 0.93 4.52 -8.47
C GLY A 130 0.43 5.97 -8.56
N LEU A 131 1.31 6.95 -8.35
CA LEU A 131 0.93 8.37 -8.49
C LEU A 131 0.45 8.71 -9.90
N ALA A 132 1.11 8.21 -10.94
CA ALA A 132 0.67 8.44 -12.31
C ALA A 132 -0.72 7.85 -12.58
N ALA A 133 -0.98 6.63 -12.08
CA ALA A 133 -2.27 5.97 -12.20
C ALA A 133 -3.38 6.71 -11.44
N ASP A 134 -3.09 7.24 -10.24
CA ASP A 134 -4.05 8.01 -9.46
C ASP A 134 -4.41 9.34 -10.14
N VAL A 135 -3.42 10.03 -10.73
CA VAL A 135 -3.65 11.25 -11.51
C VAL A 135 -4.48 10.96 -12.77
N GLU A 136 -4.16 9.89 -13.49
CA GLU A 136 -4.92 9.46 -14.67
C GLU A 136 -6.36 9.09 -14.31
N PHE A 137 -6.54 8.31 -13.23
CA PHE A 137 -7.85 7.95 -12.72
C PHE A 137 -8.67 9.19 -12.36
N ASN A 138 -8.09 10.12 -11.60
CA ASN A 138 -8.76 11.36 -11.20
C ASN A 138 -9.25 12.16 -12.42
N ALA A 139 -8.38 12.34 -13.40
CA ALA A 139 -8.70 13.04 -14.64
C ALA A 139 -9.78 12.31 -15.46
N SER A 140 -9.69 10.98 -15.59
CA SER A 140 -10.64 10.17 -16.36
C SER A 140 -12.05 10.19 -15.76
N MET A 141 -12.14 10.32 -14.43
CA MET A 141 -13.40 10.40 -13.69
C MET A 141 -13.95 11.84 -13.61
N GLY A 142 -13.21 12.85 -14.11
CA GLY A 142 -13.59 14.25 -14.00
C GLY A 142 -13.66 14.74 -12.54
N LEU A 143 -12.91 14.10 -11.64
CA LEU A 143 -12.83 14.48 -10.24
C LEU A 143 -12.03 15.78 -10.08
N PRO A 144 -12.32 16.60 -9.05
CA PRO A 144 -11.55 17.81 -8.77
C PRO A 144 -10.09 17.50 -8.41
N GLY A 145 -9.23 18.51 -8.58
CA GLY A 145 -7.82 18.46 -8.22
C GLY A 145 -6.88 18.17 -9.39
N ASP A 146 -5.71 18.81 -9.37
CA ASP A 146 -4.63 18.58 -10.33
C ASP A 146 -3.58 17.58 -9.79
N ALA A 147 -2.52 17.35 -10.55
CA ALA A 147 -1.46 16.41 -10.16
C ALA A 147 -0.74 16.81 -8.86
N ALA A 148 -0.64 18.11 -8.55
CA ALA A 148 -0.05 18.58 -7.31
C ALA A 148 -0.99 18.28 -6.12
N ASP A 149 -2.31 18.45 -6.31
CA ASP A 149 -3.30 18.08 -5.29
C ASP A 149 -3.25 16.60 -4.97
N ILE A 150 -3.18 15.72 -5.98
CA ILE A 150 -3.05 14.26 -5.78
C ILE A 150 -1.76 13.92 -5.01
N ALA A 151 -0.64 14.58 -5.33
CA ALA A 151 0.60 14.39 -4.58
C ALA A 151 0.48 14.85 -3.12
N LEU A 152 -0.20 15.98 -2.86
CA LEU A 152 -0.47 16.45 -1.49
C LEU A 152 -1.32 15.44 -0.72
N PHE A 153 -2.33 14.83 -1.35
CA PHE A 153 -3.10 13.76 -0.74
C PHE A 153 -2.23 12.55 -0.40
N HIS A 154 -1.34 12.09 -1.30
CA HIS A 154 -0.39 11.02 -0.98
C HIS A 154 0.44 11.32 0.26
N TYR A 155 1.00 12.54 0.36
CA TYR A 155 1.79 12.93 1.53
C TYR A 155 0.97 12.97 2.82
N ALA A 156 -0.25 13.50 2.75
CA ALA A 156 -1.13 13.62 3.90
C ALA A 156 -1.66 12.24 4.36
N ILE A 157 -2.08 11.39 3.44
CA ILE A 157 -2.55 10.03 3.74
C ILE A 157 -1.42 9.14 4.24
N ASP A 158 -0.22 9.23 3.65
CA ASP A 158 0.98 8.55 4.16
C ASP A 158 1.21 8.87 5.64
N GLY A 159 1.16 10.15 6.01
CA GLY A 159 1.35 10.61 7.39
C GLY A 159 0.23 10.16 8.32
N LEU A 160 -1.02 10.30 7.89
CA LEU A 160 -2.20 9.87 8.65
C LEU A 160 -2.16 8.37 8.96
N VAL A 161 -1.87 7.54 7.95
CA VAL A 161 -1.88 6.09 8.12
C VAL A 161 -0.65 5.62 8.92
N LEU A 162 0.51 6.26 8.73
CA LEU A 162 1.69 5.99 9.57
C LEU A 162 1.38 6.25 11.04
N ASP A 163 0.80 7.42 11.36
CA ASP A 163 0.38 7.79 12.72
C ASP A 163 -0.57 6.74 13.31
N ARG A 164 -1.63 6.39 12.57
CA ARG A 164 -2.67 5.47 13.05
C ARG A 164 -2.20 4.03 13.26
N LEU A 165 -1.30 3.54 12.43
CA LEU A 165 -0.81 2.16 12.54
C LEU A 165 0.40 2.01 13.45
N THR A 166 0.96 3.10 13.98
CA THR A 166 2.14 3.06 14.86
C THR A 166 1.82 3.61 16.25
N VAL A 167 1.97 4.91 16.45
CA VAL A 167 1.73 5.61 17.71
C VAL A 167 0.89 6.85 17.40
N PRO A 168 -0.44 6.78 17.55
CA PRO A 168 -1.32 7.88 17.19
C PRO A 168 -1.06 9.14 18.03
N LEU A 169 -1.02 10.30 17.39
CA LEU A 169 -0.98 11.60 18.07
C LEU A 169 -2.27 11.90 18.84
N ASP A 170 -3.41 11.42 18.35
CA ASP A 170 -4.72 11.53 18.98
C ASP A 170 -5.52 10.23 18.79
N GLU A 171 -5.67 9.47 19.87
CA GLU A 171 -6.39 8.19 19.88
C GLU A 171 -7.90 8.36 19.64
N GLN A 172 -8.46 9.54 19.93
CA GLN A 172 -9.90 9.81 19.87
C GLN A 172 -10.32 10.50 18.58
N ALA A 173 -9.36 10.87 17.72
CA ALA A 173 -9.67 11.59 16.49
C ALA A 173 -10.50 10.75 15.52
N ASP A 174 -11.57 11.35 15.01
CA ASP A 174 -12.41 10.80 13.94
C ASP A 174 -11.68 10.92 12.58
N VAL A 175 -11.24 9.77 12.05
CA VAL A 175 -10.48 9.68 10.81
C VAL A 175 -11.31 10.15 9.61
N ASP A 176 -12.60 9.81 9.54
CA ASP A 176 -13.45 10.16 8.40
C ASP A 176 -13.75 11.67 8.36
N ALA A 177 -13.85 12.29 9.54
CA ALA A 177 -13.96 13.75 9.68
C ALA A 177 -12.65 14.46 9.29
N LEU A 178 -11.50 13.89 9.67
CA LEU A 178 -10.19 14.42 9.28
C LEU A 178 -9.96 14.32 7.77
N VAL A 179 -10.31 13.20 7.14
CA VAL A 179 -10.24 13.03 5.68
C VAL A 179 -11.11 14.05 4.96
N ALA A 180 -12.37 14.24 5.40
CA ALA A 180 -13.23 15.26 4.80
C ALA A 180 -12.69 16.68 4.97
N THR A 181 -12.08 16.97 6.13
CA THR A 181 -11.44 18.27 6.38
C THR A 181 -10.21 18.48 5.50
N LEU A 182 -9.39 17.43 5.31
CA LEU A 182 -8.22 17.45 4.44
C LEU A 182 -8.62 17.75 2.99
N VAL A 183 -9.64 17.06 2.48
CA VAL A 183 -10.12 17.22 1.10
C VAL A 183 -10.58 18.65 0.84
N ARG A 184 -11.43 19.22 1.70
CA ARG A 184 -11.88 20.62 1.56
C ARG A 184 -10.72 21.62 1.63
N ARG A 185 -9.70 21.36 2.46
CA ARG A 185 -8.54 22.27 2.60
C ARG A 185 -7.61 22.26 1.40
N ILE A 186 -7.47 21.12 0.71
CA ILE A 186 -6.62 21.01 -0.47
C ILE A 186 -7.35 21.49 -1.72
N LEU A 187 -8.58 21.01 -1.95
CA LEU A 187 -9.32 21.30 -3.18
C LEU A 187 -10.09 22.63 -3.16
N GLY A 188 -10.25 23.23 -1.98
CA GLY A 188 -11.13 24.39 -1.79
C GLY A 188 -12.61 24.02 -1.71
N ASP A 189 -13.45 25.04 -1.54
CA ASP A 189 -14.92 24.95 -1.63
C ASP A 189 -15.41 25.10 -3.08
#